data_AF-Q30VZ2-F1
#
_entry.id   AF-Q30VZ2-F1
#
_cell.length_a   1.000
_cell.length_b   1.000
_cell.length_c   1.000
_cell.angle_alpha   90.00
_cell.angle_beta   90.00
_cell.angle_gamma   90.00
#
_symmetry.space_group_name_H-M   'P 1'
#
loop_
_entity.id
_entity.type
_entity.pdbx_description
1 polymer ?
#
loop_
_entity_poly.entity_id
_entity_poly.type
_entity_poly.pdbx_seq_one_letter_code
_entity_poly.pdbx_strand_id
1 'polypeptide(L)'
;MNATLCRTLKKMFDEGFRQYAGEIDSQVYEQLGCKDASRAYWICRWPILHCLGCNRRCTPKAPTGFQVPLVTVSPSTNKDFSLTPEELVAAKALLRIDEAAYCLNVSERTVRRLVDEGVLVRHVRQPVRVTAESVREEMMRVDI
;
A
#
# COMPACT_ATOMS: atom_id res chain seq x y z
N MET A 1 -21.73 -21.99 12.30
CA MET A 1 -20.46 -22.01 11.53
C MET A 1 -19.68 -23.25 11.93
N ASN A 2 -19.26 -24.08 10.97
CA ASN A 2 -18.66 -25.40 11.26
C ASN A 2 -17.20 -25.23 11.74
N ALA A 3 -16.76 -25.89 12.81
CA ALA A 3 -15.45 -25.65 13.45
C ALA A 3 -14.25 -25.83 12.50
N THR A 4 -14.42 -26.66 11.47
CA THR A 4 -13.43 -26.87 10.40
C THR A 4 -13.29 -25.64 9.49
N LEU A 5 -14.39 -24.94 9.19
CA LEU A 5 -14.38 -23.76 8.34
C LEU A 5 -13.63 -22.60 9.02
N CYS A 6 -13.86 -22.40 10.32
CA CYS A 6 -13.15 -21.37 11.09
C CYS A 6 -11.64 -21.62 11.10
N ARG A 7 -11.21 -22.89 11.23
CA ARG A 7 -9.79 -23.26 11.15
C ARG A 7 -9.20 -23.03 9.76
N THR A 8 -9.94 -23.34 8.68
CA THR A 8 -9.50 -23.04 7.32
C THR A 8 -9.38 -21.53 7.09
N LEU A 9 -10.39 -20.76 7.50
CA LEU A 9 -10.40 -19.29 7.38
C LEU A 9 -9.19 -18.65 8.08
N LYS A 10 -8.91 -19.08 9.31
CA LYS A 10 -7.74 -18.61 10.06
C LYS A 10 -6.44 -18.85 9.28
N LYS A 11 -6.21 -20.08 8.79
CA LYS A 11 -5.03 -20.41 7.99
C LYS A 11 -4.92 -19.54 6.73
N MET A 12 -6.02 -19.36 6.00
CA MET A 12 -6.02 -18.54 4.79
C MET A 12 -5.71 -17.07 5.11
N PHE A 13 -6.23 -16.53 6.21
CA PHE A 13 -5.89 -15.17 6.63
C PHE A 13 -4.43 -15.01 7.06
N ASP A 14 -3.87 -16.01 7.74
CA ASP A 14 -2.44 -16.08 8.08
C ASP A 14 -1.56 -16.15 6.81
N GLU A 15 -2.05 -16.82 5.74
CA GLU A 15 -1.41 -16.89 4.41
C GLU A 15 -1.60 -15.62 3.55
N GLY A 16 -2.27 -14.59 4.08
CA GLY A 16 -2.45 -13.31 3.43
C GLY A 16 -3.72 -13.17 2.59
N PHE A 17 -4.66 -14.12 2.65
CA PHE A 17 -5.99 -13.90 2.08
C PHE A 17 -6.77 -12.86 2.89
N ARG A 18 -7.64 -12.12 2.22
CA ARG A 18 -8.55 -11.14 2.81
C ARG A 18 -9.96 -11.35 2.26
N GLN A 19 -10.96 -10.82 2.93
CA GLN A 19 -12.32 -10.81 2.39
C GLN A 19 -12.33 -9.98 1.11
N TYR A 20 -12.90 -10.53 0.05
CA TYR A 20 -13.12 -9.80 -1.18
C TYR A 20 -14.37 -8.93 -1.03
N ALA A 21 -14.21 -7.62 -1.20
CA ALA A 21 -15.25 -6.61 -1.00
C ALA A 21 -15.69 -5.89 -2.29
N GLY A 22 -15.16 -6.31 -3.44
CA GLY A 22 -15.55 -5.75 -4.73
C GLY A 22 -16.86 -6.32 -5.26
N GLU A 23 -17.34 -5.75 -6.35
CA GLU A 23 -18.46 -6.29 -7.12
C GLU A 23 -18.04 -7.53 -7.91
N ILE A 24 -19.00 -8.43 -8.13
CA ILE A 24 -18.82 -9.68 -8.88
C ILE A 24 -19.96 -9.78 -9.88
N ASP A 25 -19.61 -9.94 -11.16
CA ASP A 25 -20.54 -10.15 -12.25
C ASP A 25 -21.37 -11.42 -12.01
N SER A 26 -22.69 -11.35 -12.26
CA SER A 26 -23.61 -12.48 -12.13
C SER A 26 -23.19 -13.67 -12.99
N GLN A 27 -22.56 -13.44 -14.15
CA GLN A 27 -22.09 -14.49 -15.05
C GLN A 27 -21.06 -15.43 -14.39
N VAL A 28 -20.28 -14.95 -13.43
CA VAL A 28 -19.31 -15.78 -12.68
C VAL A 28 -20.03 -16.90 -11.95
N TYR A 29 -21.18 -16.60 -11.33
CA TYR A 29 -21.96 -17.58 -10.61
C TYR A 29 -22.60 -18.62 -11.54
N GLU A 30 -23.05 -18.19 -12.72
CA GLU A 30 -23.61 -19.06 -13.75
C GLU A 30 -22.54 -20.04 -14.29
N GLN A 31 -21.36 -19.54 -14.62
CA GLN A 31 -20.24 -20.36 -15.10
C GLN A 31 -19.76 -21.38 -14.06
N LEU A 32 -19.79 -21.03 -12.78
CA LEU A 32 -19.45 -21.93 -11.68
C LEU A 32 -20.60 -22.90 -11.31
N GLY A 33 -21.77 -22.76 -11.93
CA GLY A 33 -22.96 -23.53 -11.61
C GLY A 33 -23.41 -23.32 -10.16
N CYS A 34 -23.29 -22.08 -9.66
CA CYS A 34 -23.71 -21.71 -8.32
C CYS A 34 -25.23 -21.60 -8.26
N LYS A 35 -25.86 -22.34 -7.34
CA LYS A 35 -27.32 -22.34 -7.17
C LYS A 35 -27.85 -21.17 -6.35
N ASP A 36 -26.99 -20.57 -5.53
CA ASP A 36 -27.37 -19.52 -4.58
C ASP A 36 -26.20 -18.56 -4.37
N ALA A 37 -26.22 -17.45 -5.11
CA ALA A 37 -25.21 -16.41 -5.02
C ALA A 37 -25.27 -15.62 -3.70
N SER A 38 -26.42 -15.58 -3.01
CA SER A 38 -26.58 -14.83 -1.75
C SER A 38 -25.73 -15.39 -0.61
N ARG A 39 -25.39 -16.68 -0.70
CA ARG A 39 -24.53 -17.38 0.27
C ARG A 39 -23.05 -17.33 -0.09
N ALA A 40 -22.69 -16.74 -1.23
CA ALA A 40 -21.31 -16.67 -1.66
C ALA A 40 -20.48 -15.84 -0.66
N TYR A 41 -19.35 -16.41 -0.24
CA TYR A 41 -18.41 -15.73 0.64
C TYR A 41 -17.03 -15.81 0.01
N TRP A 42 -16.60 -14.73 -0.62
CA TRP A 42 -15.36 -14.68 -1.36
C TRP A 42 -14.22 -14.12 -0.51
N ILE A 43 -13.09 -14.80 -0.59
CA ILE A 43 -11.81 -14.34 -0.08
C ILE A 43 -10.80 -14.29 -1.23
N CYS A 44 -9.87 -13.36 -1.17
CA CYS A 44 -8.87 -13.18 -2.20
C CYS A 44 -7.47 -12.97 -1.62
N ARG A 45 -6.49 -13.46 -2.37
CA ARG A 45 -5.11 -12.99 -2.35
C ARG A 45 -4.79 -12.69 -3.81
N TRP A 46 -5.11 -11.47 -4.23
CA TRP A 46 -5.20 -11.13 -5.66
C TRP A 46 -3.98 -11.64 -6.45
N PRO A 47 -4.18 -12.32 -7.60
CA PRO A 47 -5.45 -12.57 -8.32
C PRO A 47 -6.18 -13.86 -7.91
N ILE A 48 -5.74 -14.55 -6.86
CA ILE A 48 -6.33 -15.83 -6.41
C ILE A 48 -7.62 -15.53 -5.64
N LEU A 49 -8.73 -16.15 -6.05
CA LEU A 49 -10.06 -16.00 -5.47
C LEU A 49 -10.59 -17.35 -5.00
N HIS A 50 -11.22 -17.40 -3.84
CA HIS A 50 -11.78 -18.62 -3.28
C HIS A 50 -13.14 -18.35 -2.64
N CYS A 51 -14.15 -19.12 -3.00
CA CYS A 51 -15.50 -19.02 -2.42
C CYS A 51 -15.70 -20.07 -1.34
N LEU A 52 -16.19 -19.65 -0.17
CA LEU A 52 -16.48 -20.50 0.99
C LEU A 52 -17.99 -20.63 1.26
N GLY A 53 -18.83 -20.13 0.35
CA GLY A 53 -20.29 -20.13 0.51
C GLY A 53 -20.95 -21.51 0.40
N CYS A 54 -20.29 -22.44 -0.30
CA CYS A 54 -20.79 -23.79 -0.52
C CYS A 54 -19.70 -24.85 -0.32
N ASN A 55 -20.10 -26.13 -0.20
CA ASN A 55 -19.15 -27.23 0.03
C ASN A 55 -18.20 -27.50 -1.16
N ARG A 56 -18.51 -27.01 -2.36
CA ARG A 56 -17.65 -27.16 -3.55
C ARG A 56 -16.37 -26.32 -3.48
N ARG A 57 -16.34 -25.29 -2.61
CA ARG A 57 -15.18 -24.41 -2.42
C ARG A 57 -14.61 -23.87 -3.75
N CYS A 58 -15.46 -23.17 -4.49
CA CYS A 58 -15.16 -22.78 -5.87
C CYS A 58 -13.91 -21.90 -5.95
N THR A 59 -13.03 -22.20 -6.91
CA THR A 59 -11.82 -21.42 -7.22
C THR A 59 -11.81 -21.15 -8.73
N PRO A 60 -12.18 -19.95 -9.19
CA PRO A 60 -12.13 -19.63 -10.61
C PRO A 60 -10.67 -19.62 -11.11
N LYS A 61 -10.47 -20.00 -12.38
CA LYS A 61 -9.13 -20.05 -13.00
C LYS A 61 -8.58 -18.65 -13.31
N ALA A 62 -9.46 -17.68 -13.51
CA ALA A 62 -9.13 -16.30 -13.82
C ALA A 62 -10.04 -15.34 -13.03
N PRO A 63 -9.59 -14.12 -12.72
CA PRO A 63 -10.39 -13.12 -12.03
C PRO A 63 -11.39 -12.39 -12.95
N THR A 64 -11.71 -12.94 -14.12
CA THR A 64 -12.68 -12.34 -15.06
C THR A 64 -14.06 -12.23 -14.40
N GLY A 65 -14.68 -11.05 -14.49
CA GLY A 65 -15.96 -10.77 -13.84
C GLY A 65 -15.83 -10.37 -12.36
N PHE A 66 -14.62 -10.27 -11.81
CA PHE A 66 -14.37 -9.68 -10.49
C PHE A 66 -13.84 -8.26 -10.67
N GLN A 67 -14.46 -7.31 -9.98
CA GLN A 67 -13.90 -5.97 -9.83
C GLN A 67 -12.48 -6.04 -9.24
N VAL A 68 -11.53 -5.35 -9.89
CA VAL A 68 -10.17 -5.27 -9.38
C VAL A 68 -10.20 -4.48 -8.06
N PRO A 69 -9.84 -5.09 -6.92
CA PRO A 69 -9.78 -4.36 -5.67
C PRO A 69 -8.64 -3.36 -5.77
N LEU A 70 -8.92 -2.08 -5.47
CA LEU A 70 -7.85 -1.13 -5.25
C LEU A 70 -7.02 -1.65 -4.07
N VAL A 71 -5.72 -1.79 -4.29
CA VAL A 71 -4.79 -2.12 -3.22
C VAL A 71 -4.83 -0.94 -2.26
N THR A 72 -5.65 -1.04 -1.21
CA THR A 72 -5.47 -0.21 -0.04
C THR A 72 -4.18 -0.72 0.57
N VAL A 73 -3.08 -0.07 0.20
CA VAL A 73 -1.86 -0.14 1.01
C VAL A 73 -2.36 0.33 2.37
N SER A 74 -2.55 -0.63 3.28
CA SER A 74 -2.77 -0.26 4.68
C SER A 74 -1.61 0.68 4.97
N PRO A 75 -1.86 1.96 5.34
CA PRO A 75 -0.80 2.93 5.52
C PRO A 75 0.23 2.22 6.37
N SER A 76 1.41 2.00 5.78
CA SER A 76 2.44 1.24 6.44
C SER A 76 2.57 1.85 7.83
N THR A 77 2.66 1.01 8.85
CA THR A 77 2.96 1.44 10.21
C THR A 77 4.35 2.12 10.33
N ASN A 78 4.96 2.57 9.22
CA ASN A 78 5.99 3.60 9.21
C ASN A 78 5.34 4.93 9.61
N LYS A 79 5.04 5.00 10.91
CA LYS A 79 4.70 6.17 11.69
C LYS A 79 5.90 7.12 11.84
N ASP A 80 6.66 7.39 10.79
CA ASP A 80 7.88 8.18 10.99
C ASP A 80 7.58 9.68 10.90
N PHE A 81 6.56 10.08 10.12
CA PHE A 81 6.18 11.48 10.00
C PHE A 81 4.66 11.66 10.14
N SER A 82 4.26 12.40 11.16
CA SER A 82 2.86 12.83 11.39
C SER A 82 2.53 14.15 10.70
N LEU A 83 3.54 14.86 10.19
CA LEU A 83 3.42 16.16 9.54
C LEU A 83 3.50 16.01 8.03
N THR A 84 2.80 16.87 7.29
CA THR A 84 2.93 16.92 5.84
C THR A 84 4.33 17.41 5.44
N PRO A 85 4.82 17.08 4.23
CA PRO A 85 6.08 17.60 3.71
C PRO A 85 6.24 19.12 3.83
N GLU A 86 5.16 19.86 3.53
CA GLU A 86 5.12 21.32 3.59
C GLU A 86 5.24 21.84 5.03
N GLU A 87 4.47 21.25 5.96
CA GLU A 87 4.52 21.58 7.39
C GLU A 87 5.90 21.29 7.98
N LEU A 88 6.54 20.21 7.55
CA LEU A 88 7.84 19.78 8.05
C LEU A 88 8.96 20.74 7.62
N VAL A 89 8.92 21.21 6.38
CA VAL A 89 9.84 22.23 5.82
C VAL A 89 9.56 23.63 6.38
N ALA A 90 8.33 23.92 6.80
CA ALA A 90 7.98 25.17 7.48
C ALA A 90 8.41 25.18 8.96
N ALA A 91 8.32 24.03 9.64
CA ALA A 91 8.58 23.92 11.08
C ALA A 91 10.07 23.84 11.44
N LYS A 92 10.92 23.30 10.55
CA LYS A 92 12.35 23.07 10.82
C LYS A 92 13.22 23.82 9.82
N ALA A 93 14.26 24.51 10.31
CA ALA A 93 15.26 25.14 9.45
C ALA A 93 16.28 24.13 8.89
N LEU A 94 16.52 23.03 9.62
CA LEU A 94 17.47 21.98 9.27
C LEU A 94 16.78 20.63 9.31
N LEU A 95 16.89 19.89 8.21
CA LEU A 95 16.27 18.59 8.00
C LEU A 95 17.33 17.50 8.07
N ARG A 96 16.92 16.35 8.61
CA ARG A 96 17.68 15.11 8.52
C ARG A 96 17.52 14.47 7.13
N ILE A 97 18.31 13.44 6.84
CA ILE A 97 18.30 12.78 5.52
C ILE A 97 16.99 12.01 5.30
N ASP A 98 16.48 11.35 6.33
CA ASP A 98 15.17 10.68 6.37
C ASP A 98 14.02 11.68 6.17
N GLU A 99 14.07 12.81 6.85
CA GLU A 99 13.08 13.89 6.69
C GLU A 99 13.10 14.49 5.28
N ALA A 100 14.28 14.76 4.72
CA ALA A 100 14.42 15.25 3.35
C ALA A 100 13.97 14.21 2.30
N ALA A 101 14.24 12.92 2.55
CA ALA A 101 13.79 11.81 1.72
C ALA A 101 12.26 11.73 1.69
N TYR A 102 11.62 11.93 2.85
CA TYR A 102 10.17 12.01 2.97
C TYR A 102 9.61 13.21 2.21
N CYS A 103 10.19 14.41 2.37
CA CYS A 103 9.69 15.61 1.71
C CYS A 103 9.79 15.55 0.17
N LEU A 104 10.86 14.95 -0.36
CA LEU A 104 11.11 14.84 -1.80
C LEU A 104 10.56 13.54 -2.42
N ASN A 105 9.96 12.65 -1.61
CA ASN A 105 9.49 11.32 -2.04
C ASN A 105 10.57 10.50 -2.78
N VAL A 106 11.82 10.56 -2.31
CA VAL A 106 12.96 9.81 -2.87
C VAL A 106 13.66 8.99 -1.80
N SER A 107 14.50 8.02 -2.21
CA SER A 107 15.28 7.23 -1.27
C SER A 107 16.37 8.06 -0.55
N GLU A 108 16.74 7.70 0.69
CA GLU A 108 17.85 8.34 1.41
C GLU A 108 19.17 8.33 0.62
N ARG A 109 19.40 7.29 -0.19
CA ARG A 109 20.57 7.18 -1.05
C ARG A 109 20.56 8.28 -2.12
N THR A 110 19.39 8.56 -2.69
CA THR A 110 19.19 9.65 -3.65
C THR A 110 19.45 10.99 -2.98
N VAL A 111 18.97 11.21 -1.75
CA VAL A 111 19.22 12.46 -0.99
C VAL A 111 20.72 12.66 -0.75
N ARG A 112 21.45 11.62 -0.32
CA ARG A 112 22.92 11.73 -0.13
C ARG A 112 23.63 12.07 -1.44
N ARG A 113 23.21 11.47 -2.55
CA ARG A 113 23.74 11.81 -3.88
C ARG A 113 23.47 13.27 -4.24
N LEU A 114 22.26 13.79 -4.01
CA LEU A 114 21.93 15.20 -4.28
C LEU A 114 22.74 16.17 -3.41
N VAL A 115 23.07 15.76 -2.18
CA VAL A 115 23.99 16.50 -1.30
C VAL A 115 25.42 16.48 -1.85
N ASP A 116 25.89 15.34 -2.35
CA ASP A 116 27.22 15.20 -2.95
C ASP A 116 27.35 15.95 -4.28
N GLU A 117 26.27 15.98 -5.07
CA GLU A 117 26.14 16.74 -6.33
C GLU A 117 26.01 18.25 -6.10
N GLY A 118 25.82 18.70 -4.85
CA GLY A 118 25.69 20.11 -4.48
C GLY A 118 24.33 20.73 -4.81
N VAL A 119 23.35 19.91 -5.20
CA VAL A 119 21.96 20.32 -5.43
C VAL A 119 21.29 20.66 -4.10
N LEU A 120 21.55 19.85 -3.07
CA LEU A 120 21.08 20.08 -1.71
C LEU A 120 22.16 20.71 -0.83
N VAL A 121 21.85 21.86 -0.24
CA VAL A 121 22.81 22.59 0.62
C VAL A 121 22.99 21.86 1.96
N ARG A 122 24.21 21.37 2.19
CA ARG A 122 24.60 20.74 3.46
C ARG A 122 24.97 21.77 4.52
N HIS A 123 24.56 21.52 5.75
CA HIS A 123 25.04 22.26 6.91
C HIS A 123 26.46 21.81 7.30
N VAL A 124 27.29 22.74 7.79
CA VAL A 124 28.73 22.56 8.06
C VAL A 124 29.00 21.57 9.19
N ARG A 125 28.11 21.47 10.19
CA ARG A 125 28.27 20.57 11.35
C ARG A 125 27.71 19.18 11.07
N GLN A 126 28.50 18.15 11.38
CA GLN A 126 28.01 16.78 11.44
C GLN A 126 27.09 16.56 12.65
N PRO A 127 26.15 15.59 12.59
CA PRO A 127 25.79 14.73 11.46
C PRO A 127 25.18 15.50 10.28
N VAL A 128 25.24 14.94 9.06
CA VAL A 128 24.77 15.62 7.83
C VAL A 128 23.31 16.08 8.01
N ARG A 129 23.10 17.37 7.77
CA ARG A 129 21.79 18.04 7.76
C ARG A 129 21.66 18.85 6.48
N VAL A 130 20.45 18.91 5.95
CA VAL A 130 20.11 19.69 4.76
C VAL A 130 19.30 20.90 5.18
N THR A 131 19.52 22.05 4.57
CA THR A 131 18.72 23.25 4.83
C THR A 131 17.31 23.09 4.26
N ALA A 132 16.29 23.48 5.03
CA ALA A 132 14.90 23.40 4.58
C ALA A 132 14.61 24.27 3.35
N GLU A 133 15.33 25.38 3.17
CA GLU A 133 15.22 26.24 1.98
C GLU A 133 15.57 25.48 0.70
N SER A 134 16.73 24.82 0.67
CA SER A 134 17.17 24.02 -0.47
C SER A 134 16.22 22.84 -0.77
N VAL A 135 15.64 22.20 0.26
CA VAL A 135 14.62 21.16 0.06
C VAL A 135 13.34 21.76 -0.52
N ARG A 136 12.92 22.94 -0.06
CA ARG A 136 11.74 23.65 -0.60
C ARG A 136 11.91 24.02 -2.07
N GLU A 137 13.09 24.52 -2.44
CA GLU A 137 13.42 24.86 -3.82
C GLU A 137 13.36 23.63 -4.72
N GLU A 138 13.92 22.50 -4.27
CA GLU A 138 13.86 21.24 -5.02
C GLU A 138 12.44 20.66 -5.08
N MET A 139 11.63 20.79 -4.02
CA MET A 139 10.20 20.42 -4.07
C MET A 139 9.47 21.18 -5.19
N MET A 140 9.67 22.49 -5.30
CA MET A 140 9.05 23.31 -6.35
C MET A 140 9.53 22.97 -7.77
N ARG A 141 10.71 22.35 -7.93
CA ARG A 141 11.24 21.94 -9.23
C ARG A 141 10.71 20.58 -9.70
N VAL A 142 10.27 19.73 -8.77
CA VAL A 142 9.83 18.35 -9.05
C VAL A 142 8.34 18.29 -9.46
N ASP A 143 7.55 19.35 -9.25
CA ASP A 143 6.13 19.44 -9.62
C ASP A 143 5.85 19.63 -11.15
N ILE A 144 6.57 18.92 -12.03
CA ILE A 144 6.30 18.83 -13.50
C ILE A 144 5.97 17.40 -13.90
#